data_AF-A0A2D6Q7W5-F1
#
_entry.id   AF-A0A2D6Q7W5-F1
#
_cell.length_a   1.000
_cell.length_b   1.000
_cell.length_c   1.000
_cell.angle_alpha   90.00
_cell.angle_beta   90.00
_cell.angle_gamma   90.00
#
_symmetry.space_group_name_H-M   'P 1'
#
loop_
_entity.id
_entity.type
_entity.pdbx_description
1 polymer ?
#
loop_
_entity_poly.entity_id
_entity_poly.type
_entity_poly.pdbx_seq_one_letter_code
_entity_poly.pdbx_strand_id
1 'polypeptide(L)'
;MVVLKALRSLVLLIFLVFAFYFIANFIGSYTGHMVLELDKDLESCLKEKDITLYIEDYNMIKLKDMKTSEYLGNIKISGCVLNKLICIKEGIEKYPTWIIEGKKVKGDIDILELANKAGC
;
A
#
# COMPACT_ATOMS: atom_id res chain seq x y z
N MET A 1 30.14 38.26 33.31
CA MET A 1 30.32 36.83 32.93
C MET A 1 29.00 36.09 32.68
N VAL A 2 27.95 36.33 33.48
CA VAL A 2 26.63 35.67 33.36
C VAL A 2 25.89 36.01 32.05
N VAL A 3 25.89 37.28 31.65
CA VAL A 3 25.22 37.75 30.41
C VAL A 3 25.84 37.13 29.15
N LEU A 4 27.16 36.95 29.11
CA LEU A 4 27.86 36.34 27.97
C LEU A 4 27.57 34.82 27.85
N LYS A 5 27.37 34.13 28.99
CA LYS A 5 26.93 32.72 29.02
C LYS A 5 25.48 32.58 28.56
N ALA A 6 24.59 33.48 28.99
CA ALA A 6 23.19 33.50 28.56
C ALA A 6 23.06 33.74 27.04
N LEU A 7 23.84 34.68 26.49
CA LEU A 7 23.85 34.98 25.06
C LEU A 7 24.34 33.78 24.24
N ARG A 8 25.41 33.10 24.67
CA ARG A 8 25.92 31.88 24.00
C ARG A 8 24.90 30.75 24.02
N SER A 9 24.20 30.57 25.15
CA SER A 9 23.16 29.54 25.27
C SER A 9 21.96 29.82 24.35
N LEU A 10 21.57 31.09 24.21
CA LEU A 10 20.47 31.49 23.32
C LEU A 10 20.82 31.22 21.85
N VAL A 11 22.03 31.57 21.42
CA VAL A 11 22.50 31.31 20.04
C VAL A 11 22.55 29.82 19.73
N LEU A 12 23.03 29.00 20.68
CA LEU A 12 23.06 27.54 20.55
C LEU A 12 21.66 26.94 20.40
N LEU A 13 20.69 27.47 21.16
CA LEU A 13 19.31 27.01 21.12
C LEU A 13 18.63 27.38 19.79
N ILE A 14 18.84 28.61 19.30
CA ILE A 14 18.35 29.04 17.98
C ILE A 14 18.95 28.17 16.88
N PHE A 15 20.25 27.90 16.93
CA PHE A 15 20.92 27.02 15.97
C PHE A 15 20.36 25.60 15.98
N LEU A 16 20.11 25.03 17.16
CA LEU A 16 19.51 23.70 17.29
C LEU A 16 18.09 23.63 16.72
N VAL A 17 17.26 24.66 16.96
CA VAL A 17 15.90 24.73 16.39
C VAL A 17 15.97 24.83 14.87
N PHE A 18 16.88 25.65 14.32
CA PHE A 18 17.08 25.77 12.88
C PHE A 18 17.57 24.46 12.26
N ALA A 19 18.57 23.81 12.87
CA ALA A 19 19.08 22.53 12.40
C ALA A 19 17.99 21.45 12.40
N PHE A 20 17.18 21.38 13.47
CA PHE A 20 16.06 20.45 13.54
C PHE A 20 15.01 20.71 12.45
N TYR A 21 14.65 21.97 12.22
CA TYR A 21 13.70 22.36 11.17
C TYR A 21 14.18 21.93 9.77
N PHE A 22 15.47 22.14 9.48
CA PHE A 22 16.06 21.73 8.20
C PHE A 22 16.10 20.22 8.03
N ILE A 23 16.49 19.48 9.08
CA ILE A 23 16.53 18.01 9.04
C ILE A 23 15.12 17.43 8.85
N ALA A 24 14.13 17.95 9.58
CA ALA A 24 12.75 17.49 9.47
C ALA A 24 12.17 17.71 8.07
N ASN A 25 12.39 18.89 7.46
CA ASN A 25 11.94 19.18 6.10
C ASN A 25 12.67 18.33 5.05
N PHE A 26 13.97 18.09 5.21
CA PHE A 26 14.73 17.27 4.28
C PHE A 26 14.28 15.81 4.31
N ILE A 27 14.10 15.24 5.50
CA ILE A 27 13.59 13.86 5.63
C ILE A 27 12.20 13.75 5.01
N GLY A 28 11.27 14.64 5.36
CA GLY A 28 9.90 14.61 4.85
C GLY A 28 9.81 14.71 3.32
N SER A 29 10.65 15.52 2.69
CA SER A 29 10.69 15.67 1.23
C SER A 29 11.25 14.42 0.54
N TYR A 30 12.37 13.88 1.01
CA TYR A 30 12.99 12.70 0.38
C TYR A 30 12.17 11.44 0.59
N THR A 31 11.66 11.20 1.82
CA THR A 31 10.84 10.01 2.08
C THR A 31 9.46 10.13 1.45
N GLY A 32 8.86 11.32 1.43
CA GLY A 32 7.54 11.53 0.84
C GLY A 32 7.52 11.33 -0.68
N HIS A 33 8.52 11.84 -1.39
CA HIS A 33 8.60 11.68 -2.85
C HIS A 33 8.92 10.24 -3.26
N MET A 34 9.86 9.56 -2.59
CA MET A 34 10.18 8.16 -2.92
C MET A 34 9.01 7.21 -2.67
N VAL A 35 8.23 7.41 -1.61
CA VAL A 35 7.05 6.56 -1.32
C VAL A 35 5.98 6.78 -2.38
N LEU A 36 5.70 8.03 -2.77
CA LEU A 36 4.70 8.35 -3.79
C LEU A 36 5.06 7.85 -5.21
N GLU A 37 6.34 7.83 -5.56
CA GLU A 37 6.79 7.32 -6.86
C GLU A 37 6.72 5.79 -6.92
N LEU A 38 7.20 5.11 -5.87
CA LEU A 38 7.13 3.64 -5.78
C LEU A 38 5.68 3.14 -5.83
N ASP A 39 4.77 3.87 -5.19
CA ASP A 39 3.35 3.52 -5.14
C ASP A 39 2.68 3.64 -6.51
N LYS A 40 2.97 4.70 -7.27
CA LYS A 40 2.44 4.90 -8.63
C LYS A 40 2.96 3.85 -9.62
N ASP A 41 4.23 3.50 -9.53
CA ASP A 41 4.83 2.48 -10.40
C ASP A 41 4.21 1.11 -10.14
N LEU A 42 3.97 0.79 -8.86
CA LEU A 42 3.28 -0.44 -8.47
C LEU A 42 1.82 -0.45 -8.93
N GLU A 43 1.07 0.63 -8.73
CA GLU A 43 -0.31 0.73 -9.21
C GLU A 43 -0.42 0.54 -10.72
N SER A 44 0.49 1.17 -11.48
CA SER A 44 0.53 1.03 -12.94
C SER A 44 0.84 -0.42 -13.33
N CYS A 45 1.82 -1.04 -12.69
CA CYS A 45 2.16 -2.45 -12.92
C CYS A 45 0.96 -3.37 -12.65
N LEU A 46 0.29 -3.22 -11.50
CA LEU A 46 -0.86 -4.06 -11.14
C LEU A 46 -2.05 -3.90 -12.11
N LYS A 47 -2.28 -2.70 -12.68
CA LYS A 47 -3.33 -2.47 -13.69
C LYS A 47 -3.09 -3.22 -14.99
N GLU A 48 -1.83 -3.40 -15.39
CA GLU A 48 -1.46 -4.10 -16.63
C GLU A 48 -1.55 -5.62 -16.48
N LYS A 49 -1.60 -6.12 -15.24
CA LYS A 49 -1.62 -7.55 -14.93
C LYS A 49 -3.04 -8.10 -14.89
N ASP A 50 -3.18 -9.35 -15.33
CA ASP A 50 -4.46 -10.04 -15.22
C ASP A 50 -4.64 -10.61 -13.81
N ILE A 51 -5.14 -9.74 -12.93
CA ILE A 51 -5.40 -10.03 -11.52
C ILE A 51 -6.91 -9.99 -11.27
N THR A 52 -7.46 -11.09 -10.77
CA THR A 52 -8.85 -11.18 -10.34
C THR A 52 -8.94 -11.70 -8.92
N LEU A 53 -9.60 -10.93 -8.05
CA LEU A 53 -9.94 -11.30 -6.69
C LEU A 53 -11.36 -11.89 -6.65
N TYR A 54 -11.49 -13.15 -6.23
CA TYR A 54 -12.76 -13.82 -5.99
C TYR A 54 -13.12 -13.75 -4.52
N ILE A 55 -14.27 -13.16 -4.25
CA ILE A 55 -14.86 -13.03 -2.91
C ILE A 55 -16.22 -13.72 -2.86
N GLU A 56 -16.63 -14.12 -1.66
CA GLU A 56 -17.94 -14.72 -1.46
C GLU A 56 -19.05 -13.71 -1.81
N ASP A 57 -19.13 -12.64 -1.03
CA ASP A 57 -20.08 -11.55 -1.16
C ASP A 57 -19.35 -10.22 -1.40
N TYR A 58 -19.95 -9.32 -2.17
CA TYR A 58 -19.40 -7.98 -2.40
C TYR A 58 -19.65 -7.09 -1.18
N ASN A 59 -18.82 -7.26 -0.15
CA ASN A 59 -18.93 -6.55 1.13
C ASN A 59 -17.80 -5.51 1.27
N MET A 60 -18.15 -4.23 1.14
CA MET A 60 -17.17 -3.14 1.22
C MET A 60 -16.44 -3.04 2.55
N ILE A 61 -17.02 -3.47 3.66
CA ILE A 61 -16.35 -3.48 4.97
C ILE A 61 -15.21 -4.49 4.94
N LYS A 62 -15.51 -5.73 4.51
CA LYS A 62 -14.49 -6.79 4.38
C LYS A 62 -13.37 -6.38 3.43
N LEU A 63 -13.70 -5.72 2.31
CA LEU A 63 -12.70 -5.25 1.34
C LEU A 63 -11.79 -4.15 1.92
N LYS A 64 -12.32 -3.26 2.76
CA LYS A 64 -11.52 -2.23 3.44
C LYS A 64 -10.60 -2.82 4.50
N ASP A 65 -11.00 -3.92 5.12
CA ASP A 65 -10.20 -4.62 6.14
C ASP A 65 -9.08 -5.50 5.53
N MET A 66 -9.05 -5.67 4.20
CA MET A 66 -7.99 -6.42 3.52
C MET A 66 -6.67 -5.65 3.54
N LYS A 67 -5.56 -6.39 3.59
CA LYS A 67 -4.20 -5.81 3.56
C LYS A 67 -3.89 -5.09 2.25
N THR A 68 -4.59 -5.42 1.18
CA THR A 68 -4.42 -4.84 -0.16
C THR A 68 -5.48 -3.77 -0.48
N SER A 69 -6.24 -3.30 0.52
CA SER A 69 -7.42 -2.45 0.33
C SER A 69 -7.16 -1.21 -0.54
N GLU A 70 -5.99 -0.58 -0.39
CA GLU A 70 -5.58 0.60 -1.16
C GLU A 70 -5.44 0.34 -2.66
N TYR A 71 -5.12 -0.90 -3.05
CA TYR A 71 -4.87 -1.31 -4.45
C TYR A 71 -6.04 -2.05 -5.10
N LEU A 72 -7.11 -2.32 -4.33
CA LEU A 72 -8.28 -3.04 -4.83
C LEU A 72 -8.99 -2.32 -6.00
N GLY A 73 -8.82 -0.99 -6.11
CA GLY A 73 -9.35 -0.20 -7.24
C GLY A 73 -8.68 -0.51 -8.58
N ASN A 74 -7.52 -1.15 -8.56
CA ASN A 74 -6.69 -1.43 -9.73
C ASN A 74 -6.82 -2.87 -10.24
N ILE A 75 -7.64 -3.69 -9.57
CA ILE A 75 -7.82 -5.12 -9.88
C ILE A 75 -9.29 -5.45 -10.16
N LYS A 76 -9.53 -6.57 -10.83
CA LYS A 76 -10.89 -7.07 -11.04
C LYS A 76 -11.37 -7.77 -9.78
N ILE A 77 -12.59 -7.49 -9.32
CA ILE A 77 -13.20 -8.16 -8.18
C ILE A 77 -14.46 -8.87 -8.62
N SER A 78 -14.55 -10.17 -8.35
CA SER A 78 -15.69 -11.02 -8.70
C SER A 78 -16.37 -11.56 -7.45
N GLY A 79 -17.64 -11.18 -7.26
CA GLY A 79 -18.49 -11.69 -6.17
C GLY A 79 -19.20 -12.99 -6.57
N CYS A 80 -18.92 -14.06 -5.86
CA CYS A 80 -19.42 -15.40 -6.20
C CYS A 80 -20.88 -15.63 -5.83
N VAL A 81 -21.46 -14.82 -4.95
CA VAL A 81 -22.91 -14.80 -4.71
C VAL A 81 -23.67 -14.30 -5.94
N LEU A 82 -23.16 -13.26 -6.61
CA LEU A 82 -23.80 -12.66 -7.79
C LEU A 82 -23.57 -13.48 -9.05
N ASN A 83 -22.40 -14.12 -9.17
CA ASN A 83 -22.05 -14.94 -10.33
C ASN A 83 -21.47 -16.28 -9.89
N LYS A 84 -22.32 -17.17 -9.39
CA LYS A 84 -21.88 -18.49 -8.88
C LYS A 84 -21.19 -19.35 -9.95
N LEU A 85 -21.62 -19.21 -11.22
CA LEU A 85 -21.08 -19.99 -12.33
C LEU A 85 -19.61 -19.66 -12.61
N ILE A 86 -19.22 -18.37 -12.56
CA ILE A 86 -17.82 -18.01 -12.83
C ILE A 86 -16.89 -18.60 -11.76
N CYS A 87 -17.29 -18.58 -10.49
CA CYS A 87 -16.47 -19.11 -9.41
C CYS A 87 -16.37 -20.65 -9.43
N ILE A 88 -17.42 -21.35 -9.83
CA ILE A 88 -17.38 -22.81 -10.04
C ILE A 88 -16.47 -23.14 -11.23
N LYS A 89 -16.62 -22.43 -12.36
CA LYS A 89 -15.80 -22.64 -13.56
C LYS A 89 -14.31 -22.44 -13.26
N GLU A 90 -14.00 -21.39 -12.51
CA GLU A 90 -12.64 -21.08 -12.08
C GLU A 90 -12.19 -21.97 -10.91
N GLY A 91 -13.02 -22.87 -10.39
CA GLY A 91 -12.68 -23.81 -9.32
C GLY A 91 -12.29 -23.12 -8.01
N ILE A 92 -13.09 -22.13 -7.58
CA ILE A 92 -12.90 -21.41 -6.32
C ILE A 92 -13.61 -22.15 -5.19
N GLU A 93 -12.82 -22.67 -4.24
CA GLU A 93 -13.32 -23.45 -3.10
C GLU A 93 -13.36 -22.65 -1.79
N LYS A 94 -12.52 -21.61 -1.69
CA LYS A 94 -12.34 -20.79 -0.49
C LYS A 94 -12.27 -19.32 -0.86
N TYR A 95 -12.68 -18.45 0.05
CA TYR A 95 -12.64 -17.01 -0.13
C TYR A 95 -11.80 -16.34 0.96
N PRO A 96 -11.11 -15.22 0.67
CA PRO A 96 -10.84 -14.72 -0.68
C PRO A 96 -9.86 -15.65 -1.43
N THR A 97 -9.97 -15.70 -2.75
CA THR A 97 -8.97 -16.36 -3.63
C THR A 97 -8.63 -15.44 -4.78
N TRP A 98 -7.34 -15.31 -5.05
CA TRP A 98 -6.78 -14.53 -6.14
C TRP A 98 -6.46 -15.45 -7.31
N ILE A 99 -6.69 -14.96 -8.53
CA ILE A 99 -6.10 -15.48 -9.75
C ILE A 99 -5.17 -14.39 -10.27
N ILE A 100 -3.87 -14.65 -10.22
CA ILE A 100 -2.80 -13.72 -10.64
C ILE A 100 -2.08 -14.39 -11.80
N GLU A 101 -2.22 -13.84 -13.01
CA GLU A 101 -1.64 -14.42 -14.24
C GLU A 101 -1.98 -15.92 -14.39
N GLY A 102 -3.23 -16.29 -14.07
CA GLY A 102 -3.73 -17.67 -14.13
C GLY A 102 -3.35 -18.57 -12.94
N LYS A 103 -2.54 -18.10 -11.99
CA LYS A 103 -2.17 -18.86 -10.78
C LYS A 103 -3.08 -18.51 -9.61
N LYS A 104 -3.57 -19.54 -8.93
CA LYS A 104 -4.43 -19.39 -7.75
C LYS A 104 -3.60 -19.12 -6.49
N VAL A 105 -3.99 -18.10 -5.74
CA VAL A 105 -3.45 -17.79 -4.40
C VAL A 105 -4.61 -17.65 -3.43
N LYS A 106 -4.59 -18.40 -2.32
CA LYS A 106 -5.71 -18.46 -1.36
C LYS A 106 -5.43 -17.52 -0.19
N GLY A 107 -6.44 -16.80 0.27
CA GLY A 107 -6.40 -15.97 1.47
C GLY A 107 -6.15 -14.49 1.23
N ASP A 108 -6.09 -13.75 2.34
CA ASP A 108 -5.78 -12.32 2.38
C ASP A 108 -4.25 -12.13 2.40
N ILE A 109 -3.70 -11.93 1.20
CA ILE A 109 -2.27 -11.71 0.97
C ILE A 109 -1.93 -10.23 1.20
N ASP A 110 -0.69 -9.94 1.54
CA ASP A 110 -0.22 -8.56 1.61
C ASP A 110 0.21 -8.03 0.23
N ILE A 111 0.48 -6.72 0.18
CA ILE A 111 0.87 -6.04 -1.05
C ILE A 111 2.21 -6.53 -1.62
N LEU A 112 3.15 -6.94 -0.76
CA LEU A 112 4.45 -7.44 -1.20
C LEU A 112 4.32 -8.82 -1.85
N GLU A 113 3.49 -9.68 -1.29
CA GLU A 113 3.17 -10.97 -1.88
C GLU A 113 2.42 -10.80 -3.20
N LEU A 114 1.44 -9.88 -3.26
CA LEU A 114 0.70 -9.58 -4.48
C LEU A 114 1.65 -9.09 -5.60
N ALA A 115 2.52 -8.13 -5.29
CA ALA A 115 3.51 -7.60 -6.22
C ALA A 115 4.41 -8.72 -6.76
N ASN A 116 5.05 -9.46 -5.86
CA ASN A 116 5.98 -10.54 -6.22
C ASN A 116 5.31 -11.61 -7.09
N LYS A 117 4.07 -11.99 -6.78
CA LYS A 117 3.29 -12.95 -7.59
C LYS A 117 2.93 -12.40 -8.96
N ALA A 118 2.69 -11.10 -9.07
CA ALA A 118 2.37 -10.41 -10.32
C ALA A 118 3.61 -10.06 -11.16
N GLY A 119 4.82 -10.21 -10.60
CA GLY A 119 6.06 -9.75 -11.26
C GLY A 119 6.21 -8.22 -11.22
N CYS A 120 5.62 -7.60 -10.21
CA CYS A 120 5.92 -6.27 -9.71
C CYS A 120 6.74 -6.44 -8.39
#